data_AF-A0A932F837-F1
#
_entry.id   AF-A0A932F837-F1
#
_cell.length_a   1.000
_cell.length_b   1.000
_cell.length_c   1.000
_cell.angle_alpha   90.00
_cell.angle_beta   90.00
_cell.angle_gamma   90.00
#
_symmetry.space_group_name_H-M   'P 1'
#
loop_
_entity.id
_entity.type
_entity.pdbx_description
1 polymer ?
#
loop_
_entity_poly.entity_id
_entity_poly.type
_entity_poly.pdbx_seq_one_letter_code
_entity_poly.pdbx_strand_id
1 'polypeptide(L)'
;DDLLDWLKSGWLAWALDEGEQPRPPDVSLLRATDELESWCRRHGLLGAWGLQIPAPVPGDIGDDALPAEWIPSGRQAMPASAAHLWRWASYVVQPLQDLWSSKRPSLQDWLAGLQAALARAGALPVLMADEAGELALQSLRFDLLDANEPAGGLWAGLSSMTRLDGPAFLRWVSTVLEATTFRPPAPEQPADVVITPLARAVLRPFQAIVLPGADERQLGAMGSQSGWMGTRLREALDLATPMTQRAAQWDAFTLLMTRPGVICLYRLAQGSEPLEPSAWLERWATQAGQGIGQAADARLTVSIEPCPVYPPLPSLKEALWALPGQVTATSYEALRQCPYRFFANSVLGLREHDELEEGLDRSDFGIWLHEVLRRFHEQRQGQLAISSEAEDVQAWLDAAQHVLHETGLDRDSQRPFFLPFQADLDRLARAYVKWLRAHESGGWSLQDSERVAQRDLPISENLSVKLYGQIDRIDARHHEGGKQHLVLDYKTGSLEGLKRKVAQPLEDTQLAFYAALSDPQWVVSASYLHLDAQDVKQLDHPDVQRSAQALLDGLARDWSRLHAGAAMPALGEGSACTYCQARGLCRKDHWTVQEAST
;
A
#
# COMPACT_ATOMS: atom_id res chain seq x y z
N ASP A 1 -1.05 6.35 -6.26
CA ASP A 1 -0.24 5.13 -6.11
C ASP A 1 0.93 5.08 -7.07
N ASP A 2 0.73 5.18 -8.39
CA ASP A 2 1.83 5.18 -9.40
C ASP A 2 2.99 6.15 -9.08
N LEU A 3 2.68 7.36 -8.59
CA LEU A 3 3.70 8.34 -8.22
C LEU A 3 4.47 7.94 -6.95
N LEU A 4 3.82 7.28 -5.98
CA LEU A 4 4.49 6.81 -4.76
C LEU A 4 5.38 5.61 -5.05
N ASP A 5 4.95 4.70 -5.92
CA ASP A 5 5.79 3.60 -6.41
C ASP A 5 6.99 4.13 -7.20
N TRP A 6 6.75 5.15 -8.03
CA TRP A 6 7.82 5.88 -8.69
C TRP A 6 8.78 6.54 -7.69
N LEU A 7 8.27 7.20 -6.64
CA LEU A 7 9.05 7.81 -5.55
C LEU A 7 9.88 6.78 -4.77
N LYS A 8 9.39 5.55 -4.64
CA LYS A 8 10.04 4.44 -3.96
C LYS A 8 10.88 3.54 -4.87
N SER A 9 10.85 3.77 -6.18
CA SER A 9 11.50 2.90 -7.17
C SER A 9 13.01 2.78 -6.98
N GLY A 10 13.65 3.78 -6.34
CA GLY A 10 15.10 3.87 -6.23
C GLY A 10 15.77 4.44 -7.48
N TRP A 11 15.01 4.81 -8.51
CA TRP A 11 15.50 5.39 -9.78
C TRP A 11 15.56 6.91 -9.78
N LEU A 12 15.27 7.54 -8.63
CA LEU A 12 15.16 8.99 -8.51
C LEU A 12 16.38 9.61 -7.85
N ALA A 13 16.89 10.66 -8.49
CA ALA A 13 17.96 11.48 -7.94
C ALA A 13 17.45 12.90 -7.69
N TRP A 14 16.85 13.12 -6.52
CA TRP A 14 16.52 14.46 -6.05
C TRP A 14 17.81 15.15 -5.55
N ALA A 15 18.44 15.92 -6.46
CA ALA A 15 19.74 16.53 -6.28
C ALA A 15 19.75 17.65 -5.22
N LEU A 16 20.87 17.78 -4.49
CA LEU A 16 21.04 18.77 -3.41
C LEU A 16 21.30 20.19 -3.92
N ASP A 17 22.12 20.35 -4.97
CA ASP A 17 22.65 21.67 -5.37
C ASP A 17 22.39 22.04 -6.85
N GLU A 18 21.84 21.12 -7.65
CA GLU A 18 21.64 21.30 -9.10
C GLU A 18 20.16 21.09 -9.49
N GLY A 19 19.55 22.09 -10.15
CA GLY A 19 18.19 22.01 -10.72
C GLY A 19 17.25 23.15 -10.29
N GLU A 20 16.05 23.21 -10.90
CA GLU A 20 15.04 24.24 -10.60
C GLU A 20 14.32 24.02 -9.24
N GLN A 21 14.43 22.83 -8.64
CA GLN A 21 13.82 22.45 -7.34
C GLN A 21 14.80 21.60 -6.51
N PRO A 22 15.88 22.20 -5.95
CA PRO A 22 16.90 21.47 -5.21
C PRO A 22 16.36 20.88 -3.90
N ARG A 23 16.92 19.74 -3.49
CA ARG A 23 16.59 19.08 -2.23
C ARG A 23 17.18 19.84 -1.05
N PRO A 24 16.40 20.21 -0.03
CA PRO A 24 16.95 20.79 1.19
C PRO A 24 17.96 19.83 1.86
N PRO A 25 19.08 20.34 2.41
CA PRO A 25 20.17 19.51 2.93
C PRO A 25 19.78 18.65 4.14
N ASP A 26 18.74 19.03 4.86
CA ASP A 26 18.18 18.34 6.02
C ASP A 26 17.07 17.33 5.67
N VAL A 27 16.66 17.27 4.39
CA VAL A 27 15.56 16.42 3.92
C VAL A 27 16.11 15.18 3.20
N SER A 28 15.81 14.01 3.75
CA SER A 28 16.05 12.71 3.09
C SER A 28 14.86 12.36 2.19
N LEU A 29 15.13 11.92 0.95
CA LEU A 29 14.09 11.49 0.00
C LEU A 29 13.23 10.37 0.60
N LEU A 30 13.86 9.33 1.16
CA LEU A 30 13.14 8.20 1.78
C LEU A 30 12.20 8.66 2.89
N ARG A 31 12.72 9.47 3.83
CA ARG A 31 11.92 9.99 4.95
C ARG A 31 10.78 10.88 4.46
N ALA A 32 11.05 11.75 3.49
CA ALA A 32 10.03 12.62 2.91
C ALA A 32 8.94 11.81 2.21
N THR A 33 9.31 10.73 1.50
CA THR A 33 8.36 9.80 0.87
C THR A 33 7.46 9.12 1.90
N ASP A 34 8.04 8.62 2.99
CA ASP A 34 7.27 7.97 4.06
C ASP A 34 6.31 8.94 4.77
N GLU A 35 6.78 10.17 5.04
CA GLU A 35 5.98 11.23 5.66
C GLU A 35 4.84 11.69 4.74
N LEU A 36 5.12 11.79 3.43
CA LEU A 36 4.15 12.16 2.40
C LEU A 36 3.08 11.10 2.23
N GLU A 37 3.47 9.83 2.09
CA GLU A 37 2.53 8.70 2.03
C GLU A 37 1.66 8.64 3.29
N SER A 38 2.28 8.68 4.47
CA SER A 38 1.57 8.65 5.76
C SER A 38 0.60 9.82 5.90
N TRP A 39 0.92 10.99 5.35
CA TRP A 39 0.03 12.14 5.35
C TRP A 39 -1.12 11.96 4.36
N CYS A 40 -0.86 11.54 3.11
CA CYS A 40 -1.91 11.32 2.11
C CYS A 40 -2.91 10.26 2.55
N ARG A 41 -2.45 9.13 3.10
CA ARG A 41 -3.32 8.06 3.63
C ARG A 41 -4.21 8.57 4.77
N ARG A 42 -3.63 9.31 5.74
CA ARG A 42 -4.39 9.90 6.86
C ARG A 42 -5.51 10.84 6.42
N HIS A 43 -5.40 11.43 5.23
CA HIS A 43 -6.37 12.40 4.70
C HIS A 43 -7.20 11.81 3.55
N GLY A 44 -7.14 10.50 3.30
CA GLY A 44 -7.92 9.84 2.23
C GLY A 44 -7.51 10.27 0.81
N LEU A 45 -6.34 10.89 0.64
CA LEU A 45 -5.84 11.45 -0.62
C LEU A 45 -5.19 10.37 -1.51
N LEU A 46 -5.83 9.21 -1.63
CA LEU A 46 -5.34 8.06 -2.41
C LEU A 46 -5.22 8.40 -3.90
N GLY A 47 -6.08 9.29 -4.39
CA GLY A 47 -6.11 9.75 -5.78
C GLY A 47 -5.44 11.09 -6.05
N ALA A 48 -4.68 11.68 -5.11
CA ALA A 48 -4.14 13.04 -5.24
C ALA A 48 -2.89 13.16 -6.14
N TRP A 49 -2.48 12.08 -6.81
CA TRP A 49 -1.18 11.99 -7.50
C TRP A 49 -1.21 11.29 -8.87
N GLY A 50 -2.25 11.55 -9.66
CA GLY A 50 -2.31 11.10 -11.05
C GLY A 50 -1.73 12.12 -12.01
N LEU A 51 -1.24 11.64 -13.16
CA LEU A 51 -0.95 12.49 -14.33
C LEU A 51 -2.20 13.26 -14.83
N GLN A 52 -3.38 12.87 -14.35
CA GLN A 52 -4.68 13.49 -14.64
C GLN A 52 -5.00 14.70 -13.74
N ILE A 53 -4.18 14.97 -12.73
CA ILE A 53 -4.39 16.08 -11.80
C ILE A 53 -3.61 17.27 -12.34
N PRO A 54 -4.27 18.34 -12.81
CA PRO A 54 -3.56 19.52 -13.24
C PRO A 54 -2.79 20.11 -12.04
N ALA A 55 -1.55 20.48 -12.26
CA ALA A 55 -0.81 21.24 -11.25
C ALA A 55 -1.49 22.60 -11.02
N PRO A 56 -1.45 23.12 -9.78
CA PRO A 56 -1.93 24.47 -9.51
C PRO A 56 -1.18 25.48 -10.39
N VAL A 57 -1.91 26.39 -11.03
CA VAL A 57 -1.37 27.37 -11.96
C VAL A 57 -0.38 28.29 -11.22
N PRO A 58 0.88 28.45 -11.68
CA PRO A 58 1.91 29.23 -10.97
C PRO A 58 1.66 30.75 -10.89
N GLY A 59 0.54 31.24 -11.42
CA GLY A 59 0.33 32.67 -11.69
C GLY A 59 -0.24 33.52 -10.55
N ASP A 60 -0.75 32.91 -9.48
CA ASP A 60 -1.45 33.65 -8.40
C ASP A 60 -0.73 33.59 -7.04
N ILE A 61 0.52 33.14 -7.02
CA ILE A 61 1.21 32.76 -5.79
C ILE A 61 2.56 33.47 -5.74
N GLY A 62 2.69 34.42 -4.80
CA GLY A 62 3.99 35.01 -4.46
C GLY A 62 4.95 33.94 -3.96
N ASP A 63 6.24 34.16 -4.18
CA ASP A 63 7.39 33.22 -4.09
C ASP A 63 7.60 32.44 -2.77
N ASP A 64 6.66 32.36 -1.83
CA ASP A 64 6.89 31.74 -0.51
C ASP A 64 5.74 30.91 0.09
N ALA A 65 4.70 30.51 -0.65
CA ALA A 65 3.69 29.62 -0.08
C ALA A 65 3.09 28.65 -1.10
N LEU A 66 2.87 27.40 -0.70
CA LEU A 66 1.91 26.53 -1.40
C LEU A 66 0.53 27.21 -1.39
N PRO A 67 -0.35 26.97 -2.38
CA PRO A 67 -1.71 27.50 -2.30
C PRO A 67 -2.35 26.98 -1.00
N ALA A 68 -2.63 27.90 -0.08
CA ALA A 68 -3.11 27.64 1.28
C ALA A 68 -4.46 26.90 1.33
N GLU A 69 -5.11 26.74 0.18
CA GLU A 69 -6.41 26.07 0.03
C GLU A 69 -6.32 24.53 0.01
N TRP A 70 -5.14 23.94 -0.20
CA TRP A 70 -4.98 22.47 -0.38
C TRP A 70 -4.24 21.78 0.77
N ILE A 71 -3.80 22.53 1.78
CA ILE A 71 -3.07 21.99 2.94
C ILE A 71 -3.80 22.44 4.21
N PRO A 72 -4.41 21.52 4.98
CA PRO A 72 -5.04 21.84 6.26
C PRO A 72 -4.05 22.59 7.16
N SER A 73 -4.45 23.73 7.71
CA SER A 73 -3.64 24.45 8.68
C SER A 73 -3.75 23.81 10.08
N GLY A 74 -2.71 23.95 10.92
CA GLY A 74 -2.66 23.34 12.26
C GLY A 74 -1.89 22.01 12.32
N ARG A 75 -2.17 21.14 13.31
CA ARG A 75 -1.46 19.85 13.49
C ARG A 75 -1.73 18.81 12.38
N GLN A 76 -2.65 19.09 11.46
CA GLN A 76 -2.95 18.31 10.27
C GLN A 76 -2.18 18.78 9.02
N ALA A 77 -1.34 19.82 9.15
CA ALA A 77 -0.49 20.28 8.06
C ALA A 77 0.45 19.19 7.55
N MET A 78 0.65 19.17 6.23
CA MET A 78 1.62 18.31 5.58
C MET A 78 3.01 18.56 6.19
N PRO A 79 3.75 17.52 6.61
CA PRO A 79 5.13 17.68 7.09
C PRO A 79 5.96 18.47 6.07
N ALA A 80 6.87 19.34 6.53
CA ALA A 80 7.62 20.23 5.65
C ALA A 80 8.43 19.45 4.58
N SER A 81 9.10 18.37 4.97
CA SER A 81 9.81 17.44 4.09
C SER A 81 8.90 16.83 3.03
N ALA A 82 7.71 16.38 3.44
CA ALA A 82 6.68 15.87 2.53
C ALA A 82 6.20 16.95 1.55
N ALA A 83 6.04 18.19 1.99
CA ALA A 83 5.65 19.32 1.14
C ALA A 83 6.74 19.71 0.12
N HIS A 84 8.01 19.68 0.50
CA HIS A 84 9.12 19.88 -0.44
C HIS A 84 9.15 18.76 -1.49
N LEU A 85 8.99 17.51 -1.07
CA LEU A 85 8.93 16.38 -1.98
C LEU A 85 7.73 16.48 -2.92
N TRP A 86 6.56 16.89 -2.42
CA TRP A 86 5.37 17.14 -3.23
C TRP A 86 5.69 18.11 -4.38
N ARG A 87 6.26 19.28 -4.05
CA ARG A 87 6.60 20.31 -5.05
C ARG A 87 7.55 19.78 -6.11
N TRP A 88 8.61 19.11 -5.67
CA TRP A 88 9.58 18.52 -6.60
C TRP A 88 8.93 17.45 -7.49
N ALA A 89 8.14 16.55 -6.92
CA ALA A 89 7.46 15.50 -7.68
C ALA A 89 6.48 16.09 -8.70
N SER A 90 5.67 17.09 -8.32
CA SER A 90 4.79 17.83 -9.23
C SER A 90 5.58 18.49 -10.37
N TYR A 91 6.71 19.12 -10.05
CA TYR A 91 7.59 19.73 -11.06
C TYR A 91 8.14 18.70 -12.05
N VAL A 92 8.54 17.51 -11.59
CA VAL A 92 9.06 16.45 -12.45
C VAL A 92 8.00 15.94 -13.42
N VAL A 93 6.77 15.71 -12.96
CA VAL A 93 5.70 15.13 -13.78
C VAL A 93 4.90 16.17 -14.59
N GLN A 94 5.08 17.47 -14.32
CA GLN A 94 4.41 18.56 -15.02
C GLN A 94 4.36 18.39 -16.55
N PRO A 95 5.47 18.07 -17.25
CA PRO A 95 5.44 17.96 -18.71
C PRO A 95 4.49 16.88 -19.20
N LEU A 96 4.31 15.81 -18.43
CA LEU A 96 3.39 14.72 -18.75
C LEU A 96 1.94 15.07 -18.36
N GLN A 97 1.73 15.80 -17.26
CA GLN A 97 0.41 16.30 -16.85
C GLN A 97 -0.19 17.27 -17.86
N ASP A 98 0.63 18.19 -18.39
CA ASP A 98 0.22 19.14 -19.43
C ASP A 98 -0.26 18.40 -20.69
N LEU A 99 0.43 17.33 -21.08
CA LEU A 99 0.05 16.51 -22.24
C LEU A 99 -1.20 15.67 -21.96
N TRP A 100 -1.37 15.19 -20.74
CA TRP A 100 -2.55 14.40 -20.35
C TRP A 100 -3.85 15.22 -20.40
N SER A 101 -3.76 16.53 -20.14
CA SER A 101 -4.88 17.47 -20.23
C SER A 101 -5.04 18.11 -21.61
N SER A 102 -4.05 17.97 -22.49
CA SER A 102 -4.03 18.58 -23.82
C SER A 102 -4.93 17.84 -24.83
N LYS A 103 -5.48 18.60 -25.78
CA LYS A 103 -6.32 18.06 -26.86
C LYS A 103 -5.45 17.46 -27.96
N ARG A 104 -5.24 16.15 -27.89
CA ARG A 104 -4.54 15.32 -28.89
C ARG A 104 -3.05 15.71 -29.05
N PRO A 105 -2.19 15.40 -28.06
CA PRO A 105 -0.76 15.49 -28.23
C PRO A 105 -0.24 14.57 -29.34
N SER A 106 0.85 14.98 -29.99
CA SER A 106 1.58 14.11 -30.90
C SER A 106 2.47 13.12 -30.14
N LEU A 107 2.90 12.03 -30.79
CA LEU A 107 3.89 11.13 -30.21
C LEU A 107 5.21 11.87 -29.91
N GLN A 108 5.58 12.84 -30.75
CA GLN A 108 6.76 13.68 -30.51
C GLN A 108 6.63 14.50 -29.22
N ASP A 109 5.46 15.10 -28.97
CA ASP A 109 5.20 15.85 -27.74
C ASP A 109 5.31 14.95 -26.51
N TRP A 110 4.73 13.74 -26.57
CA TRP A 110 4.83 12.73 -25.51
C TRP A 110 6.27 12.30 -25.22
N LEU A 111 7.06 12.04 -26.26
CA LEU A 111 8.46 11.66 -26.13
C LEU A 111 9.30 12.80 -25.52
N ALA A 112 9.07 14.05 -25.95
CA ALA A 112 9.73 15.22 -25.38
C ALA A 112 9.33 15.44 -23.91
N GLY A 113 8.05 15.29 -23.58
CA GLY A 113 7.55 15.36 -22.21
C GLY A 113 8.15 14.27 -21.32
N LEU A 114 8.27 13.03 -21.82
CA LEU A 114 8.89 11.92 -21.11
C LEU A 114 10.40 12.16 -20.90
N GLN A 115 11.12 12.62 -21.92
CA GLN A 115 12.54 12.97 -21.81
C GLN A 115 12.76 14.07 -20.76
N ALA A 116 11.94 15.11 -20.78
CA ALA A 116 11.99 16.19 -19.79
C ALA A 116 11.72 15.68 -18.37
N ALA A 117 10.70 14.82 -18.18
CA ALA A 117 10.41 14.22 -16.89
C ALA A 117 11.57 13.33 -16.39
N LEU A 118 12.16 12.49 -17.26
CA LEU A 118 13.32 11.65 -16.92
C LEU A 118 14.56 12.48 -16.57
N ALA A 119 14.77 13.62 -17.25
CA ALA A 119 15.84 14.55 -16.92
C ALA A 119 15.62 15.21 -15.55
N ARG A 120 14.41 15.74 -15.29
CA ARG A 120 14.04 16.35 -14.00
C ARG A 120 14.10 15.37 -12.83
N ALA A 121 13.81 14.09 -13.08
CA ALA A 121 13.93 13.00 -12.12
C ALA A 121 15.38 12.60 -11.80
N GLY A 122 16.34 13.06 -12.61
CA GLY A 122 17.73 12.61 -12.56
C GLY A 122 17.96 11.17 -13.07
N ALA A 123 16.94 10.55 -13.67
CA ALA A 123 17.01 9.18 -14.19
C ALA A 123 17.72 9.10 -15.56
N LEU A 124 17.66 10.16 -16.37
CA LEU A 124 18.21 10.15 -17.72
C LEU A 124 19.74 9.90 -17.75
N PRO A 125 20.59 10.56 -16.95
CA PRO A 125 22.04 10.28 -16.95
C PRO A 125 22.37 8.85 -16.49
N VAL A 126 21.59 8.31 -15.54
CA VAL A 126 21.76 6.93 -15.04
C VAL A 126 21.45 5.92 -16.15
N LEU A 127 20.37 6.13 -16.90
CA LEU A 127 20.01 5.30 -18.04
C LEU A 127 21.05 5.37 -19.16
N MET A 128 21.61 6.55 -19.43
CA MET A 128 22.65 6.72 -20.46
C MET A 128 24.00 6.08 -20.06
N ALA A 129 24.27 5.93 -18.77
CA ALA A 129 25.51 5.30 -18.28
C ALA A 129 25.45 3.77 -18.31
N ASP A 130 24.27 3.18 -18.50
CA ASP A 130 24.05 1.73 -18.58
C ASP A 130 23.75 1.31 -20.03
N GLU A 131 24.39 0.23 -20.51
CA GLU A 131 24.24 -0.22 -21.91
C GLU A 131 22.79 -0.62 -22.26
N ALA A 132 22.05 -1.21 -21.32
CA ALA A 132 20.66 -1.58 -21.54
C ALA A 132 19.73 -0.37 -21.45
N GLY A 133 20.01 0.56 -20.54
CA GLY A 133 19.35 1.86 -20.45
C GLY A 133 19.52 2.69 -21.72
N GLU A 134 20.72 2.75 -22.28
CA GLU A 134 21.00 3.42 -23.55
C GLU A 134 20.16 2.81 -24.69
N LEU A 135 20.14 1.47 -24.79
CA LEU A 135 19.31 0.78 -25.80
C LEU A 135 17.82 1.09 -25.63
N ALA A 136 17.31 1.19 -24.40
CA ALA A 136 15.91 1.57 -24.16
C ALA A 136 15.60 2.98 -24.67
N LEU A 137 16.48 3.95 -24.41
CA LEU A 137 16.35 5.34 -24.90
C LEU A 137 16.43 5.40 -26.44
N GLN A 138 17.33 4.63 -27.04
CA GLN A 138 17.44 4.49 -28.50
C GLN A 138 16.21 3.83 -29.13
N SER A 139 15.61 2.82 -28.48
CA SER A 139 14.36 2.20 -28.92
C SER A 139 13.19 3.17 -28.90
N LEU A 140 13.16 4.11 -27.94
CA LEU A 140 12.21 5.22 -27.88
C LEU A 140 12.56 6.39 -28.79
N ARG A 141 13.69 6.32 -29.52
CA ARG A 141 14.16 7.34 -30.47
C ARG A 141 14.47 8.70 -29.86
N PHE A 142 14.99 8.72 -28.63
CA PHE A 142 15.34 9.97 -27.94
C PHE A 142 16.48 10.72 -28.64
N ASP A 143 17.40 10.01 -29.29
CA ASP A 143 18.47 10.54 -30.13
C ASP A 143 17.98 11.43 -31.29
N LEU A 144 16.74 11.18 -31.74
CA LEU A 144 16.11 11.92 -32.85
C LEU A 144 15.24 13.10 -32.39
N LEU A 145 15.15 13.37 -31.08
CA LEU A 145 14.40 14.52 -30.53
C LEU A 145 15.20 15.82 -30.61
N ASP A 146 16.51 15.77 -30.35
CA ASP A 146 17.42 16.93 -30.34
C ASP A 146 17.97 17.29 -31.72
N ALA A 147 17.85 16.37 -32.68
CA ALA A 147 18.39 16.54 -34.02
C ALA A 147 17.50 17.49 -34.84
N ASN A 148 17.93 18.75 -34.95
CA ASN A 148 17.56 19.67 -36.05
C ASN A 148 18.03 19.16 -37.45
N GLU A 149 18.41 17.89 -37.57
CA GLU A 149 18.88 17.32 -38.82
C GLU A 149 17.71 16.92 -39.74
N PRO A 150 17.76 17.32 -41.03
CA PRO A 150 16.78 16.92 -42.03
C PRO A 150 16.81 15.40 -42.38
N ALA A 151 17.64 14.60 -41.72
CA ALA A 151 17.73 13.15 -41.89
C ALA A 151 16.62 12.35 -41.18
N GLY A 152 15.81 12.97 -40.32
CA GLY A 152 14.64 12.34 -39.67
C GLY A 152 13.44 12.09 -40.59
N GLY A 153 13.62 12.11 -41.91
CA GLY A 153 12.61 12.40 -42.94
C GLY A 153 11.32 11.57 -42.98
N LEU A 154 11.26 10.42 -42.30
CA LEU A 154 10.02 9.63 -42.13
C LEU A 154 9.58 9.55 -40.66
N TRP A 155 10.51 9.36 -39.72
CA TRP A 155 10.17 9.25 -38.30
C TRP A 155 9.70 10.57 -37.70
N ALA A 156 10.35 11.68 -38.01
CA ALA A 156 9.92 13.01 -37.55
C ALA A 156 8.53 13.36 -38.10
N GLY A 157 8.24 13.00 -39.36
CA GLY A 157 6.91 13.11 -39.94
C GLY A 157 5.88 12.22 -39.24
N LEU A 158 6.21 10.95 -39.01
CA LEU A 158 5.28 10.01 -38.37
C LEU A 158 5.00 10.36 -36.91
N SER A 159 6.02 10.71 -36.13
CA SER A 159 5.87 11.08 -34.71
C SER A 159 5.10 12.39 -34.53
N SER A 160 5.34 13.39 -35.39
CA SER A 160 4.60 14.66 -35.38
C SER A 160 3.16 14.55 -35.91
N MET A 161 2.83 13.53 -36.71
CA MET A 161 1.46 13.26 -37.20
C MET A 161 0.67 12.25 -36.35
N THR A 162 1.33 11.32 -35.68
CA THR A 162 0.68 10.31 -34.83
C THR A 162 0.12 11.00 -33.59
N ARG A 163 -1.16 10.77 -33.28
CA ARG A 163 -1.85 11.34 -32.12
C ARG A 163 -2.21 10.24 -31.14
N LEU A 164 -1.82 10.41 -29.88
CA LEU A 164 -2.05 9.43 -28.81
C LEU A 164 -2.63 10.15 -27.58
N ASP A 165 -3.60 9.51 -26.92
CA ASP A 165 -3.94 9.85 -25.53
C ASP A 165 -2.93 9.19 -24.58
N GLY A 166 -2.96 9.57 -23.29
CA GLY A 166 -2.04 9.05 -22.28
C GLY A 166 -2.01 7.51 -22.23
N PRO A 167 -3.17 6.82 -22.14
CA PRO A 167 -3.22 5.36 -22.16
C PRO A 167 -2.66 4.73 -23.44
N ALA A 168 -2.89 5.32 -24.61
CA ALA A 168 -2.31 4.83 -25.87
C ALA A 168 -0.80 5.02 -25.92
N PHE A 169 -0.28 6.13 -25.38
CA PHE A 169 1.16 6.35 -25.24
C PHE A 169 1.81 5.29 -24.33
N LEU A 170 1.22 5.01 -23.16
CA LEU A 170 1.73 3.97 -22.26
C LEU A 170 1.77 2.59 -22.93
N ARG A 171 0.71 2.20 -23.65
CA ARG A 171 0.69 0.94 -24.43
C ARG A 171 1.77 0.92 -25.50
N TRP A 172 1.99 2.04 -26.18
CA TRP A 172 3.01 2.16 -27.20
C TRP A 172 4.42 1.98 -26.61
N VAL A 173 4.75 2.68 -25.51
CA VAL A 173 6.03 2.54 -24.80
C VAL A 173 6.24 1.08 -24.38
N SER A 174 5.24 0.47 -23.73
CA SER A 174 5.31 -0.93 -23.31
C SER A 174 5.57 -1.87 -24.49
N THR A 175 4.88 -1.67 -25.61
CA THR A 175 5.05 -2.51 -26.81
C THR A 175 6.45 -2.38 -27.42
N VAL A 176 6.99 -1.15 -27.47
CA VAL A 176 8.33 -0.89 -28.03
C VAL A 176 9.42 -1.52 -27.15
N LEU A 177 9.30 -1.36 -25.84
CA LEU A 177 10.27 -1.93 -24.90
C LEU A 177 10.18 -3.47 -24.88
N GLU A 178 8.99 -4.05 -24.90
CA GLU A 178 8.80 -5.52 -24.98
C GLU A 178 9.37 -6.11 -26.28
N ALA A 179 9.30 -5.37 -27.38
CA ALA A 179 9.88 -5.79 -28.66
C ALA A 179 11.42 -5.64 -28.71
N THR A 180 12.02 -4.97 -27.72
CA THR A 180 13.47 -4.70 -27.66
C THR A 180 14.15 -5.74 -26.77
N THR A 181 15.14 -6.46 -27.31
CA THR A 181 15.95 -7.39 -26.52
C THR A 181 17.38 -6.87 -26.40
N PHE A 182 17.80 -6.51 -25.19
CA PHE A 182 19.20 -6.24 -24.91
C PHE A 182 20.04 -7.52 -25.03
N ARG A 183 21.17 -7.42 -25.74
CA ARG A 183 22.15 -8.50 -25.83
C ARG A 183 23.50 -7.92 -25.45
N PRO A 184 24.08 -8.32 -24.32
CA PRO A 184 25.40 -7.84 -23.95
C PRO A 184 26.44 -8.28 -25.00
N PRO A 185 27.53 -7.53 -25.15
CA PRO A 185 28.63 -7.92 -26.03
C PRO A 185 29.14 -9.31 -25.67
N ALA A 186 29.61 -10.05 -26.69
CA ALA A 186 30.17 -11.37 -26.48
C ALA A 186 31.42 -11.26 -25.58
N PRO A 187 31.60 -12.17 -24.60
CA PRO A 187 32.79 -12.15 -23.74
C PRO A 187 34.06 -12.35 -24.58
N GLU A 188 35.16 -11.72 -24.17
CA GLU A 188 36.46 -11.84 -24.85
C GLU A 188 37.00 -13.28 -24.84
N GLN A 189 36.64 -14.05 -23.83
CA GLN A 189 37.01 -15.45 -23.67
C GLN A 189 35.84 -16.37 -24.03
N PRO A 190 36.11 -17.55 -24.62
CA PRO A 190 35.07 -18.54 -24.87
C PRO A 190 34.41 -18.96 -23.56
N ALA A 191 33.08 -18.94 -23.52
CA ALA A 191 32.33 -19.32 -22.33
C ALA A 191 32.50 -20.82 -22.03
N ASP A 192 32.81 -21.15 -20.77
CA ASP A 192 32.91 -22.53 -20.28
C ASP A 192 31.55 -23.26 -20.33
N VAL A 193 30.46 -22.52 -20.15
CA VAL A 193 29.08 -23.02 -20.17
C VAL A 193 28.28 -22.28 -21.23
N VAL A 194 27.61 -23.03 -22.09
CA VAL A 194 26.78 -22.48 -23.16
C VAL A 194 25.35 -23.02 -23.04
N ILE A 195 24.41 -22.12 -22.79
CA ILE A 195 22.97 -22.44 -22.80
C ILE A 195 22.46 -22.17 -24.21
N THR A 196 21.95 -23.21 -24.87
CA THR A 196 21.49 -23.10 -26.25
C THR A 196 20.36 -24.09 -26.54
N PRO A 197 19.38 -23.75 -27.39
CA PRO A 197 18.36 -24.72 -27.78
C PRO A 197 18.99 -25.88 -28.55
N LEU A 198 18.31 -27.04 -28.52
CA LEU A 198 18.73 -28.28 -29.17
C LEU A 198 19.21 -28.06 -30.62
N ALA A 199 18.45 -27.30 -31.40
CA ALA A 199 18.76 -27.01 -32.81
C ALA A 199 20.09 -26.26 -33.02
N ARG A 200 20.55 -25.46 -32.06
CA ARG A 200 21.81 -24.70 -32.13
C ARG A 200 22.99 -25.44 -31.48
N ALA A 201 22.74 -26.56 -30.80
CA ALA A 201 23.79 -27.38 -30.21
C ALA A 201 24.42 -28.37 -31.21
N VAL A 202 23.69 -28.70 -32.27
CA VAL A 202 24.08 -29.62 -33.35
C VAL A 202 25.48 -29.29 -33.89
N LEU A 203 26.36 -30.31 -33.96
CA LEU A 203 27.75 -30.24 -34.44
C LEU A 203 28.72 -29.33 -33.63
N ARG A 204 28.29 -28.71 -32.53
CA ARG A 204 29.20 -27.95 -31.67
C ARG A 204 30.05 -28.88 -30.79
N PRO A 205 31.32 -28.55 -30.52
CA PRO A 205 32.27 -29.44 -29.84
C PRO A 205 32.14 -29.38 -28.31
N PHE A 206 30.96 -29.73 -27.77
CA PHE A 206 30.77 -29.81 -26.32
C PHE A 206 31.50 -31.03 -25.72
N GLN A 207 32.17 -30.82 -24.59
CA GLN A 207 32.87 -31.87 -23.83
C GLN A 207 31.91 -32.65 -22.92
N ALA A 208 30.85 -31.98 -22.46
CA ALA A 208 29.75 -32.55 -21.70
C ALA A 208 28.46 -31.82 -22.08
N ILE A 209 27.33 -32.52 -21.99
CA ILE A 209 26.01 -31.97 -22.31
C ILE A 209 25.08 -32.24 -21.14
N VAL A 210 24.42 -31.20 -20.65
CA VAL A 210 23.30 -31.35 -19.71
C VAL A 210 22.04 -30.96 -20.45
N LEU A 211 21.10 -31.89 -20.56
CA LEU A 211 19.80 -31.69 -21.19
C LEU A 211 18.73 -31.55 -20.10
N PRO A 212 18.43 -30.32 -19.62
CA PRO A 212 17.32 -30.09 -18.72
C PRO A 212 15.98 -30.27 -19.48
N GLY A 213 14.93 -30.69 -18.76
CA GLY A 213 13.60 -30.89 -19.35
C GLY A 213 13.49 -32.16 -20.20
N ALA A 214 14.23 -33.20 -19.85
CA ALA A 214 14.13 -34.53 -20.47
C ALA A 214 12.89 -35.33 -19.98
N ASP A 215 11.80 -34.63 -19.68
CA ASP A 215 10.50 -35.17 -19.25
C ASP A 215 9.51 -35.29 -20.42
N GLU A 216 8.45 -36.06 -20.22
CA GLU A 216 7.41 -36.34 -21.21
C GLU A 216 6.69 -35.10 -21.78
N ARG A 217 6.73 -33.95 -21.07
CA ARG A 217 6.05 -32.71 -21.49
C ARG A 217 6.93 -31.79 -22.32
N GLN A 218 8.25 -31.89 -22.22
CA GLN A 218 9.17 -30.98 -22.90
C GLN A 218 9.92 -31.65 -24.05
N LEU A 219 10.73 -32.67 -23.75
CA LEU A 219 11.57 -33.31 -24.77
C LEU A 219 10.71 -34.15 -25.70
N GLY A 220 10.59 -33.69 -26.95
CA GLY A 220 9.81 -34.37 -27.98
C GLY A 220 8.32 -34.05 -28.01
N ALA A 221 7.89 -33.05 -27.23
CA ALA A 221 6.55 -32.50 -27.27
C ALA A 221 6.24 -31.84 -28.62
N MET A 222 4.98 -31.91 -29.05
CA MET A 222 4.55 -31.17 -30.23
C MET A 222 4.34 -29.71 -29.86
N GLY A 223 5.05 -28.80 -30.53
CA GLY A 223 4.83 -27.38 -30.35
C GLY A 223 3.38 -26.98 -30.66
N SER A 224 2.84 -26.05 -29.89
CA SER A 224 1.57 -25.41 -30.20
C SER A 224 1.70 -24.58 -31.48
N GLN A 225 0.70 -24.64 -32.37
CA GLN A 225 0.70 -23.76 -33.53
C GLN A 225 0.46 -22.32 -33.09
N SER A 226 1.50 -21.50 -33.18
CA SER A 226 1.36 -20.05 -33.11
C SER A 226 1.19 -19.48 -34.53
N GLY A 227 0.22 -18.57 -34.69
CA GLY A 227 -0.05 -17.83 -35.93
C GLY A 227 -1.38 -18.16 -36.62
N TRP A 228 -1.71 -17.37 -37.64
CA TRP A 228 -2.97 -17.42 -38.39
C TRP A 228 -2.96 -18.44 -39.56
N MET A 229 -1.80 -19.04 -39.86
CA MET A 229 -1.65 -20.05 -40.92
C MET A 229 -1.79 -21.47 -40.37
N GLY A 230 -2.83 -22.19 -40.79
CA GLY A 230 -3.00 -23.60 -40.45
C GLY A 230 -2.02 -24.53 -41.17
N THR A 231 -1.88 -25.78 -40.69
CA THR A 231 -0.92 -26.78 -41.21
C THR A 231 -1.00 -26.96 -42.72
N ARG A 232 -2.22 -27.10 -43.28
CA ARG A 232 -2.41 -27.35 -44.72
C ARG A 232 -1.89 -26.22 -45.59
N LEU A 233 -2.03 -24.97 -45.13
CA LEU A 233 -1.52 -23.81 -45.86
C LEU A 233 0.01 -23.77 -45.80
N ARG A 234 0.60 -24.12 -44.65
CA ARG A 234 2.06 -24.25 -44.52
C ARG A 234 2.61 -25.32 -45.45
N GLU A 235 1.97 -26.48 -45.52
CA GLU A 235 2.33 -27.56 -46.45
C GLU A 235 2.24 -27.10 -47.91
N ALA A 236 1.16 -26.40 -48.28
CA ALA A 236 0.99 -25.87 -49.64
C ALA A 236 2.03 -24.80 -50.02
N LEU A 237 2.59 -24.10 -49.04
CA LEU A 237 3.63 -23.07 -49.21
C LEU A 237 5.05 -23.59 -48.96
N ASP A 238 5.23 -24.91 -48.78
CA ASP A 238 6.51 -25.54 -48.45
C ASP A 238 7.18 -24.94 -47.18
N LEU A 239 6.35 -24.55 -46.21
CA LEU A 239 6.78 -24.02 -44.91
C LEU A 239 6.87 -25.13 -43.85
N ALA A 240 7.70 -24.91 -42.83
CA ALA A 240 7.87 -25.84 -41.73
C ALA A 240 6.55 -26.14 -40.99
N THR A 241 6.22 -27.43 -40.84
CA THR A 241 5.06 -27.93 -40.11
C THR A 241 5.49 -28.44 -38.74
N PRO A 242 4.56 -28.60 -37.77
CA PRO A 242 4.91 -29.21 -36.49
C PRO A 242 5.55 -30.59 -36.63
N MET A 243 5.15 -31.37 -37.63
CA MET A 243 5.72 -32.69 -37.88
C MET A 243 7.15 -32.60 -38.42
N THR A 244 7.45 -31.69 -39.36
CA THR A 244 8.81 -31.51 -39.86
C THR A 244 9.74 -30.90 -38.80
N GLN A 245 9.23 -29.99 -37.97
CA GLN A 245 9.96 -29.45 -36.82
C GLN A 245 10.28 -30.53 -35.80
N ARG A 246 9.32 -31.41 -35.48
CA ARG A 246 9.53 -32.55 -34.56
C ARG A 246 10.56 -33.55 -35.10
N ALA A 247 10.55 -33.81 -36.40
CA ALA A 247 11.56 -34.65 -37.05
C ALA A 247 12.96 -34.01 -36.97
N ALA A 248 13.08 -32.71 -37.29
CA ALA A 248 14.35 -32.00 -37.18
C ALA A 248 14.89 -31.96 -35.74
N GLN A 249 14.01 -31.83 -34.74
CA GLN A 249 14.38 -31.94 -33.32
C GLN A 249 14.89 -33.35 -32.98
N TRP A 250 14.28 -34.41 -33.50
CA TRP A 250 14.74 -35.78 -33.30
C TRP A 250 16.15 -35.98 -33.90
N ASP A 251 16.40 -35.47 -35.10
CA ASP A 251 17.71 -35.54 -35.75
C ASP A 251 18.77 -34.77 -34.95
N ALA A 252 18.42 -33.58 -34.44
CA ALA A 252 19.29 -32.81 -33.55
C ALA A 252 19.60 -33.55 -32.25
N PHE A 253 18.57 -34.15 -31.62
CA PHE A 253 18.70 -34.93 -30.39
C PHE A 253 19.62 -36.14 -30.62
N THR A 254 19.34 -36.96 -31.63
CA THR A 254 20.14 -38.16 -31.92
C THR A 254 21.60 -37.83 -32.20
N LEU A 255 21.89 -36.73 -32.91
CA LEU A 255 23.26 -36.29 -33.14
C LEU A 255 23.95 -35.86 -31.84
N LEU A 256 23.28 -35.14 -30.95
CA LEU A 256 23.86 -34.77 -29.65
C LEU A 256 24.14 -35.98 -28.78
N MET A 257 23.27 -36.99 -28.81
CA MET A 257 23.46 -38.23 -28.07
C MET A 257 24.64 -39.07 -28.58
N THR A 258 25.27 -38.74 -29.71
CA THR A 258 26.54 -39.36 -30.14
C THR A 258 27.75 -38.87 -29.33
N ARG A 259 27.60 -37.78 -28.56
CA ARG A 259 28.69 -37.22 -27.75
C ARG A 259 28.81 -37.98 -26.42
N PRO A 260 30.03 -38.16 -25.90
CA PRO A 260 30.20 -38.65 -24.54
C PRO A 260 29.73 -37.60 -23.52
N GLY A 261 29.33 -38.06 -22.33
CA GLY A 261 29.04 -37.16 -21.20
C GLY A 261 27.71 -36.41 -21.31
N VAL A 262 26.66 -37.05 -21.83
CA VAL A 262 25.29 -36.49 -21.82
C VAL A 262 24.56 -36.89 -20.54
N ILE A 263 24.08 -35.89 -19.79
CA ILE A 263 23.22 -36.07 -18.62
C ILE A 263 21.84 -35.47 -18.93
N CYS A 264 20.82 -36.31 -18.90
CA CYS A 264 19.43 -35.89 -19.09
C CYS A 264 18.76 -35.72 -17.72
N LEU A 265 18.24 -34.52 -17.45
CA LEU A 265 17.52 -34.22 -16.21
C LEU A 265 16.04 -34.10 -16.51
N TYR A 266 15.23 -34.88 -15.78
CA TYR A 266 13.78 -34.79 -15.83
C TYR A 266 13.24 -34.48 -14.44
N ARG A 267 12.05 -33.88 -14.39
CA ARG A 267 11.36 -33.55 -13.15
C ARG A 267 10.48 -34.73 -12.73
N LEU A 268 10.47 -35.07 -11.44
CA LEU A 268 9.60 -36.14 -10.91
C LEU A 268 8.14 -35.70 -10.78
N ALA A 269 7.90 -34.39 -10.65
CA ALA A 269 6.55 -33.83 -10.55
C ALA A 269 6.49 -32.36 -10.98
N GLN A 270 5.29 -31.92 -11.36
CA GLN A 270 4.89 -30.52 -11.50
C GLN A 270 3.72 -30.24 -10.55
N GLY A 271 4.00 -29.56 -9.43
CA GLY A 271 3.05 -29.48 -8.33
C GLY A 271 2.83 -30.85 -7.70
N SER A 272 1.58 -31.30 -7.62
CA SER A 272 1.21 -32.66 -7.16
C SER A 272 1.15 -33.69 -8.29
N GLU A 273 1.32 -33.28 -9.55
CA GLU A 273 1.21 -34.18 -10.70
C GLU A 273 2.58 -34.83 -10.97
N PRO A 274 2.69 -36.17 -10.91
CA PRO A 274 3.93 -36.86 -11.24
C PRO A 274 4.25 -36.72 -12.74
N LEU A 275 5.54 -36.74 -13.08
CA LEU A 275 6.01 -36.66 -14.45
C LEU A 275 7.04 -37.75 -14.73
N GLU A 276 6.92 -38.33 -15.91
CA GLU A 276 7.81 -39.40 -16.38
C GLU A 276 8.95 -38.87 -17.27
N PRO A 277 10.06 -39.62 -17.40
CA PRO A 277 11.07 -39.35 -18.41
C PRO A 277 10.46 -39.32 -19.82
N SER A 278 11.04 -38.52 -20.71
CA SER A 278 10.58 -38.46 -22.09
C SER A 278 10.72 -39.81 -22.80
N ALA A 279 9.66 -40.24 -23.50
CA ALA A 279 9.68 -41.41 -24.38
C ALA A 279 10.75 -41.32 -25.49
N TRP A 280 11.29 -40.13 -25.78
CA TRP A 280 12.41 -39.97 -26.71
C TRP A 280 13.71 -40.61 -26.20
N LEU A 281 13.92 -40.62 -24.88
CA LEU A 281 15.06 -41.28 -24.28
C LEU A 281 15.00 -42.79 -24.53
N GLU A 282 13.86 -43.41 -24.23
CA GLU A 282 13.64 -44.85 -24.46
C GLU A 282 13.73 -45.22 -25.95
N ARG A 283 13.16 -44.38 -26.82
CA ARG A 283 13.26 -44.56 -28.27
C ARG A 283 14.71 -44.55 -28.73
N TRP A 284 15.51 -43.60 -28.26
CA TRP A 284 16.93 -43.51 -28.63
C TRP A 284 17.72 -44.68 -28.08
N ALA A 285 17.53 -45.03 -26.81
CA ALA A 285 18.18 -46.16 -26.15
C ALA A 285 17.97 -47.47 -26.95
N THR A 286 16.72 -47.70 -27.37
CA THR A 286 16.35 -48.87 -28.19
C THR A 286 17.01 -48.86 -29.56
N GLN A 287 17.06 -47.70 -30.24
CA GLN A 287 17.65 -47.59 -31.58
C GLN A 287 19.19 -47.64 -31.57
N ALA A 288 19.82 -47.05 -30.56
CA ALA A 288 21.27 -47.02 -30.39
C ALA A 288 21.82 -48.31 -29.78
N GLY A 289 20.97 -49.16 -29.21
CA GLY A 289 21.39 -50.34 -28.44
C GLY A 289 22.17 -49.97 -27.17
N GLN A 290 21.90 -48.79 -26.59
CA GLN A 290 22.58 -48.28 -25.40
C GLN A 290 21.59 -48.16 -24.24
N GLY A 291 21.99 -48.61 -23.06
CA GLY A 291 21.18 -48.47 -21.84
C GLY A 291 21.28 -47.07 -21.24
N ILE A 292 20.20 -46.62 -20.60
CA ILE A 292 20.17 -45.37 -19.82
C ILE A 292 20.57 -45.71 -18.38
N GLY A 293 21.67 -45.12 -17.91
CA GLY A 293 22.15 -45.25 -16.54
C GLY A 293 21.67 -44.11 -15.62
N GLN A 294 21.82 -44.30 -14.31
CA GLN A 294 21.67 -43.21 -13.35
C GLN A 294 22.94 -42.35 -13.33
N ALA A 295 22.76 -41.03 -13.41
CA ALA A 295 23.86 -40.08 -13.23
C ALA A 295 24.21 -39.95 -11.75
N ALA A 296 25.49 -39.69 -11.45
CA ALA A 296 25.91 -39.36 -10.10
C ALA A 296 25.36 -38.00 -9.69
N ASP A 297 24.82 -37.91 -8.47
CA ASP A 297 24.42 -36.63 -7.87
C ASP A 297 25.65 -35.99 -7.21
N ALA A 298 26.11 -34.87 -7.77
CA ALA A 298 27.25 -34.13 -7.24
C ALA A 298 26.89 -33.26 -6.03
N ARG A 299 25.60 -33.18 -5.63
CA ARG A 299 25.18 -32.39 -4.48
C ARG A 299 25.71 -33.00 -3.18
N LEU A 300 26.20 -32.12 -2.31
CA LEU A 300 26.62 -32.50 -0.97
C LEU A 300 25.38 -32.72 -0.10
N THR A 301 25.26 -33.91 0.47
CA THR A 301 24.22 -34.17 1.48
C THR A 301 24.66 -33.50 2.78
N VAL A 302 23.89 -32.53 3.23
CA VAL A 302 24.11 -31.84 4.51
C VAL A 302 23.12 -32.39 5.52
N SER A 303 23.62 -32.95 6.63
CA SER A 303 22.78 -33.31 7.77
C SER A 303 22.59 -32.09 8.65
N ILE A 304 21.35 -31.82 9.05
CA ILE A 304 20.98 -30.69 9.91
C ILE A 304 20.36 -31.27 11.18
N GLU A 305 20.98 -30.97 12.33
CA GLU A 305 20.44 -31.28 13.65
C GLU A 305 19.22 -30.36 13.92
N PRO A 306 18.05 -30.91 14.27
CA PRO A 306 16.89 -30.09 14.62
C PRO A 306 17.17 -29.25 15.88
N CYS A 307 16.96 -27.93 15.78
CA CYS A 307 16.98 -27.02 16.92
C CYS A 307 15.57 -26.46 17.15
N PRO A 308 14.78 -27.02 18.09
CA PRO A 308 13.46 -26.51 18.40
C PRO A 308 13.50 -25.05 18.86
N VAL A 309 12.46 -24.29 18.53
CA VAL A 309 12.27 -22.90 18.95
C VAL A 309 11.00 -22.79 19.79
N TYR A 310 11.00 -21.89 20.77
CA TYR A 310 9.86 -21.64 21.66
C TYR A 310 9.02 -20.44 21.20
N PRO A 311 7.76 -20.33 21.65
CA PRO A 311 6.94 -19.15 21.40
C PRO A 311 7.64 -17.86 21.82
N PRO A 312 7.52 -16.77 21.04
CA PRO A 312 8.23 -15.54 21.35
C PRO A 312 7.65 -14.87 22.61
N LEU A 313 8.54 -14.54 23.55
CA LEU A 313 8.24 -13.85 24.81
C LEU A 313 9.06 -12.56 24.92
N PRO A 314 8.78 -11.54 24.09
CA PRO A 314 9.56 -10.30 24.08
C PRO A 314 9.47 -9.59 25.44
N SER A 315 10.60 -9.05 25.89
CA SER A 315 10.73 -8.24 27.10
C SER A 315 11.57 -7.01 26.80
N LEU A 316 11.22 -5.88 27.42
CA LEU A 316 11.92 -4.60 27.22
C LEU A 316 12.94 -4.31 28.32
N LYS A 317 13.34 -5.31 29.10
CA LYS A 317 14.30 -5.14 30.20
C LYS A 317 15.59 -4.42 29.78
N GLU A 318 16.09 -4.70 28.58
CA GLU A 318 17.31 -4.09 28.01
C GLU A 318 17.00 -2.95 27.02
N ALA A 319 15.72 -2.70 26.74
CA ALA A 319 15.26 -1.75 25.72
C ALA A 319 14.09 -0.89 26.24
N LEU A 320 14.17 -0.43 27.49
CA LEU A 320 13.12 0.40 28.09
C LEU A 320 12.85 1.70 27.31
N TRP A 321 13.87 2.20 26.60
CA TRP A 321 13.76 3.34 25.70
C TRP A 321 12.76 3.12 24.55
N ALA A 322 12.45 1.87 24.22
CA ALA A 322 11.49 1.52 23.17
C ALA A 322 10.03 1.57 23.65
N LEU A 323 9.78 1.66 24.97
CA LEU A 323 8.42 1.89 25.46
C LEU A 323 7.94 3.27 25.00
N PRO A 324 6.71 3.36 24.47
CA PRO A 324 6.20 4.63 23.99
C PRO A 324 5.98 5.58 25.16
N GLY A 325 6.52 6.80 25.06
CA GLY A 325 6.30 7.86 26.05
C GLY A 325 4.86 8.39 26.08
N GLN A 326 4.07 8.01 25.07
CA GLN A 326 2.66 8.37 24.90
C GLN A 326 1.81 7.12 24.71
N VAL A 327 0.62 7.10 25.30
CA VAL A 327 -0.37 6.04 25.18
C VAL A 327 -1.68 6.61 24.66
N THR A 328 -2.25 5.94 23.67
CA THR A 328 -3.59 6.20 23.15
C THR A 328 -4.57 5.11 23.59
N ALA A 329 -5.88 5.39 23.51
CA ALA A 329 -6.92 4.40 23.75
C ALA A 329 -6.71 3.11 22.95
N THR A 330 -6.39 3.22 21.65
CA THR A 330 -6.13 2.09 20.74
C THR A 330 -4.88 1.30 21.12
N SER A 331 -3.80 1.97 21.50
CA SER A 331 -2.57 1.27 21.94
C SER A 331 -2.79 0.50 23.24
N TYR A 332 -3.53 1.07 24.19
CA TYR A 332 -3.81 0.39 25.46
C TYR A 332 -4.83 -0.74 25.29
N GLU A 333 -5.82 -0.57 24.41
CA GLU A 333 -6.73 -1.66 24.01
C GLU A 333 -5.93 -2.84 23.43
N ALA A 334 -4.95 -2.57 22.57
CA ALA A 334 -4.08 -3.62 22.03
C ALA A 334 -3.32 -4.37 23.13
N LEU A 335 -2.80 -3.67 24.15
CA LEU A 335 -2.11 -4.28 25.29
C LEU A 335 -3.05 -5.19 26.10
N ARG A 336 -4.27 -4.72 26.36
CA ARG A 336 -5.29 -5.46 27.12
C ARG A 336 -5.79 -6.69 26.37
N GLN A 337 -5.94 -6.59 25.05
CA GLN A 337 -6.32 -7.72 24.20
C GLN A 337 -5.18 -8.74 24.04
N CYS A 338 -3.95 -8.27 23.86
CA CYS A 338 -2.79 -9.14 23.66
C CYS A 338 -1.48 -8.35 23.85
N PRO A 339 -0.66 -8.65 24.87
CA PRO A 339 0.62 -7.97 25.08
C PRO A 339 1.56 -8.02 23.87
N TYR A 340 1.59 -9.14 23.15
CA TYR A 340 2.38 -9.25 21.92
C TYR A 340 1.88 -8.31 20.80
N ARG A 341 0.57 -8.06 20.71
CA ARG A 341 0.00 -7.11 19.72
C ARG A 341 0.45 -5.69 20.03
N PHE A 342 0.47 -5.30 21.31
CA PHE A 342 1.05 -4.01 21.72
C PHE A 342 2.54 -3.93 21.41
N PHE A 343 3.32 -4.98 21.67
CA PHE A 343 4.72 -5.03 21.30
C PHE A 343 4.94 -4.80 19.81
N ALA A 344 4.23 -5.52 18.94
CA ALA A 344 4.36 -5.36 17.50
C ALA A 344 3.96 -3.95 17.02
N ASN A 345 2.79 -3.46 17.44
CA ASN A 345 2.21 -2.25 16.85
C ASN A 345 2.71 -0.96 17.50
N SER A 346 2.94 -0.96 18.82
CA SER A 346 3.25 0.25 19.59
C SER A 346 4.71 0.36 20.01
N VAL A 347 5.41 -0.76 20.20
CA VAL A 347 6.84 -0.76 20.57
C VAL A 347 7.73 -0.85 19.34
N LEU A 348 7.49 -1.83 18.46
CA LEU A 348 8.22 -1.96 17.21
C LEU A 348 7.71 -1.00 16.12
N GLY A 349 6.51 -0.44 16.28
CA GLY A 349 5.89 0.44 15.29
C GLY A 349 5.56 -0.26 13.98
N LEU A 350 5.41 -1.59 14.00
CA LEU A 350 5.09 -2.36 12.81
C LEU A 350 3.66 -2.02 12.36
N ARG A 351 3.53 -1.82 11.05
CA ARG A 351 2.26 -1.65 10.37
C ARG A 351 2.19 -2.66 9.25
N GLU A 352 1.00 -3.16 9.01
CA GLU A 352 0.74 -3.88 7.78
C GLU A 352 1.08 -2.97 6.60
N HIS A 353 1.68 -3.56 5.57
CA HIS A 353 1.79 -2.84 4.32
C HIS A 353 0.38 -2.86 3.75
N ASP A 354 -0.30 -1.72 3.74
CA ASP A 354 -1.61 -1.62 3.11
C ASP A 354 -1.43 -2.09 1.65
N GLU A 355 -1.94 -3.30 1.35
CA GLU A 355 -2.01 -3.75 -0.03
C GLU A 355 -2.83 -2.72 -0.81
N LEU A 356 -2.47 -2.49 -2.06
CA LEU A 356 -3.20 -1.57 -2.94
C LEU A 356 -4.57 -2.18 -3.25
N GLU A 357 -5.51 -2.06 -2.33
CA GLU A 357 -6.89 -2.50 -2.51
C GLU A 357 -7.63 -1.48 -3.37
N GLU A 358 -8.22 -1.94 -4.48
CA GLU A 358 -9.18 -1.15 -5.24
C GLU A 358 -10.44 -0.94 -4.38
N GLY A 359 -10.56 0.24 -3.76
CA GLY A 359 -11.82 0.68 -3.16
C GLY A 359 -11.66 1.58 -1.95
N LEU A 360 -12.78 1.74 -1.24
CA LEU A 360 -12.86 2.42 0.04
C LEU A 360 -13.18 1.39 1.11
N ASP A 361 -12.42 1.43 2.20
CA ASP A 361 -12.75 0.61 3.35
C ASP A 361 -13.83 1.30 4.21
N ARG A 362 -14.26 0.63 5.29
CA ARG A 362 -15.24 1.22 6.23
C ARG A 362 -14.63 2.29 7.12
N SER A 363 -13.31 2.27 7.31
CA SER A 363 -12.59 3.21 8.16
C SER A 363 -12.44 4.56 7.47
N ASP A 364 -12.21 4.59 6.16
CA ASP A 364 -12.19 5.74 5.27
C ASP A 364 -13.52 6.50 5.35
N PHE A 365 -14.64 5.77 5.23
CA PHE A 365 -15.96 6.37 5.41
C PHE A 365 -16.16 6.97 6.81
N GLY A 366 -15.64 6.29 7.85
CA GLY A 366 -15.67 6.80 9.22
C GLY A 366 -14.89 8.11 9.36
N ILE A 367 -13.65 8.15 8.88
CA ILE A 367 -12.78 9.34 8.92
C ILE A 367 -13.44 10.50 8.17
N TRP A 368 -13.96 10.23 6.96
CA TRP A 368 -14.69 11.21 6.16
C TRP A 368 -15.90 11.76 6.95
N LEU A 369 -16.70 10.90 7.57
CA LEU A 369 -17.89 11.30 8.31
C LEU A 369 -17.57 12.16 9.55
N HIS A 370 -16.49 11.86 10.27
CA HIS A 370 -16.03 12.71 11.38
C HIS A 370 -15.70 14.13 10.90
N GLU A 371 -14.99 14.25 9.78
CA GLU A 371 -14.63 15.54 9.20
C GLU A 371 -15.88 16.33 8.74
N VAL A 372 -16.87 15.64 8.15
CA VAL A 372 -18.17 16.24 7.82
C VAL A 372 -18.85 16.80 9.07
N LEU A 373 -18.91 16.03 10.15
CA LEU A 373 -19.53 16.44 11.40
C LEU A 373 -18.79 17.61 12.06
N ARG A 374 -17.45 17.61 12.02
CA ARG A 374 -16.61 18.72 12.49
C ARG A 374 -16.96 20.01 11.77
N ARG A 375 -16.94 20.00 10.42
CA ARG A 375 -17.23 21.19 9.60
C ARG A 375 -18.65 21.69 9.74
N PHE A 376 -19.62 20.77 9.76
CA PHE A 376 -21.01 21.11 9.98
C PHE A 376 -21.19 21.92 11.28
N HIS A 377 -20.57 21.47 12.38
CA HIS A 377 -20.66 22.15 13.67
C HIS A 377 -19.90 23.48 13.70
N GLU A 378 -18.71 23.55 13.12
CA GLU A 378 -17.94 24.80 13.01
C GLU A 378 -18.71 25.88 12.25
N GLN A 379 -19.30 25.51 11.11
CA GLN A 379 -20.13 26.41 10.31
C GLN A 379 -21.38 26.86 11.07
N ARG A 380 -22.03 25.94 11.78
CA ARG A 380 -23.24 26.23 12.57
C ARG A 380 -22.97 27.14 13.78
N GLN A 381 -21.85 26.94 14.49
CA GLN A 381 -21.44 27.83 15.59
C GLN A 381 -21.10 29.25 15.11
N GLY A 382 -20.59 29.39 13.88
CA GLY A 382 -20.33 30.70 13.25
C GLY A 382 -21.59 31.47 12.84
N GLN A 383 -22.76 30.82 12.81
CA GLN A 383 -24.04 31.42 12.41
C GLN A 383 -24.88 31.82 13.65
N LEU A 384 -25.18 33.11 13.80
CA LEU A 384 -25.92 33.67 14.95
C LEU A 384 -27.45 33.48 14.89
N ALA A 385 -27.97 32.63 13.99
CA ALA A 385 -29.40 32.55 13.69
C ALA A 385 -30.05 31.26 14.23
N ILE A 386 -31.33 31.36 14.62
CA ILE A 386 -32.19 30.20 14.87
C ILE A 386 -32.42 29.50 13.53
N SER A 387 -31.85 28.32 13.32
CA SER A 387 -32.04 27.51 12.11
C SER A 387 -33.23 26.56 12.25
N SER A 388 -33.90 26.29 11.13
CA SER A 388 -34.89 25.22 10.98
C SER A 388 -34.23 23.85 10.74
N GLU A 389 -34.96 22.77 11.02
CA GLU A 389 -34.46 21.40 10.80
C GLU A 389 -34.01 21.15 9.36
N ALA A 390 -34.74 21.70 8.39
CA ALA A 390 -34.40 21.59 6.98
C ALA A 390 -33.10 22.34 6.62
N GLU A 391 -32.87 23.51 7.21
CA GLU A 391 -31.63 24.28 7.01
C GLU A 391 -30.41 23.56 7.60
N ASP A 392 -30.53 22.97 8.79
CA ASP A 392 -29.44 22.16 9.38
C ASP A 392 -29.13 20.92 8.54
N VAL A 393 -30.16 20.24 8.00
CA VAL A 393 -29.95 19.09 7.09
C VAL A 393 -29.22 19.52 5.82
N GLN A 394 -29.60 20.67 5.25
CA GLN A 394 -28.92 21.18 4.05
C GLN A 394 -27.47 21.57 4.36
N ALA A 395 -27.22 22.28 5.45
CA ALA A 395 -25.86 22.66 5.87
C ALA A 395 -24.98 21.43 6.11
N TRP A 396 -25.53 20.35 6.67
CA TRP A 396 -24.82 19.08 6.82
C TRP A 396 -24.45 18.47 5.46
N LEU A 397 -25.39 18.45 4.50
CA LEU A 397 -25.15 17.91 3.17
C LEU A 397 -24.14 18.76 2.37
N ASP A 398 -24.16 20.07 2.54
CA ASP A 398 -23.20 20.98 1.93
C ASP A 398 -21.78 20.73 2.48
N ALA A 399 -21.65 20.55 3.80
CA ALA A 399 -20.39 20.14 4.42
C ALA A 399 -19.93 18.77 3.89
N ALA A 400 -20.84 17.81 3.74
CA ALA A 400 -20.54 16.50 3.17
C ALA A 400 -19.98 16.58 1.75
N GLN A 401 -20.61 17.37 0.87
CA GLN A 401 -20.13 17.57 -0.50
C GLN A 401 -18.76 18.26 -0.54
N HIS A 402 -18.53 19.24 0.34
CA HIS A 402 -17.27 19.95 0.38
C HIS A 402 -16.11 19.02 0.79
N VAL A 403 -16.30 18.22 1.86
CA VAL A 403 -15.30 17.23 2.29
C VAL A 403 -15.09 16.15 1.23
N LEU A 404 -16.16 15.70 0.56
CA LEU A 404 -16.07 14.72 -0.54
C LEU A 404 -15.15 15.21 -1.67
N HIS A 405 -15.29 16.47 -2.06
CA HIS A 405 -14.50 17.08 -3.12
C HIS A 405 -13.02 17.23 -2.74
N GLU A 406 -12.75 17.72 -1.54
CA GLU A 406 -11.38 17.92 -1.05
C GLU A 406 -10.63 16.60 -0.83
N THR A 407 -11.31 15.57 -0.33
CA THR A 407 -10.73 14.24 -0.16
C THR A 407 -10.60 13.49 -1.49
N GLY A 408 -11.19 14.00 -2.57
CA GLY A 408 -11.10 13.43 -3.92
C GLY A 408 -11.90 12.13 -4.09
N LEU A 409 -12.87 11.88 -3.21
CA LEU A 409 -13.74 10.70 -3.25
C LEU A 409 -14.82 10.78 -4.35
N ASP A 410 -15.04 11.97 -4.92
CA ASP A 410 -15.94 12.22 -6.05
C ASP A 410 -15.30 11.99 -7.44
N ARG A 411 -14.00 11.69 -7.50
CA ARG A 411 -13.23 11.47 -8.74
C ARG A 411 -13.59 10.14 -9.40
N ASP A 412 -13.43 10.04 -10.73
CA ASP A 412 -13.84 8.85 -11.50
C ASP A 412 -13.24 7.51 -10.99
N SER A 413 -12.04 7.54 -10.41
CA SER A 413 -11.41 6.36 -9.82
C SER A 413 -12.02 5.90 -8.49
N GLN A 414 -12.51 6.84 -7.67
CA GLN A 414 -13.01 6.56 -6.31
C GLN A 414 -14.54 6.63 -6.20
N ARG A 415 -15.17 7.40 -7.07
CA ARG A 415 -16.61 7.62 -7.13
C ARG A 415 -17.40 6.31 -7.15
N PRO A 416 -17.07 5.28 -7.95
CA PRO A 416 -17.81 4.03 -7.94
C PRO A 416 -17.86 3.35 -6.57
N PHE A 417 -16.79 3.48 -5.77
CA PHE A 417 -16.70 2.90 -4.43
C PHE A 417 -17.41 3.75 -3.37
N PHE A 418 -17.54 5.05 -3.59
CA PHE A 418 -18.28 5.94 -2.68
C PHE A 418 -19.79 5.95 -2.93
N LEU A 419 -20.25 5.63 -4.14
CA LEU A 419 -21.67 5.61 -4.52
C LEU A 419 -22.60 4.90 -3.51
N PRO A 420 -22.25 3.72 -2.93
CA PRO A 420 -23.09 3.06 -1.93
C PRO A 420 -23.35 3.94 -0.70
N PHE A 421 -22.35 4.67 -0.22
CA PHE A 421 -22.48 5.57 0.92
C PHE A 421 -23.27 6.83 0.54
N GLN A 422 -23.06 7.34 -0.68
CA GLN A 422 -23.75 8.53 -1.19
C GLN A 422 -25.27 8.37 -1.21
N ALA A 423 -25.77 7.16 -1.50
CA ALA A 423 -27.20 6.86 -1.54
C ALA A 423 -27.91 7.07 -0.18
N ASP A 424 -27.16 7.00 0.92
CA ASP A 424 -27.69 7.04 2.28
C ASP A 424 -27.47 8.38 2.98
N LEU A 425 -26.71 9.31 2.38
CA LEU A 425 -26.32 10.57 3.02
C LEU A 425 -27.50 11.45 3.43
N ASP A 426 -28.50 11.64 2.57
CA ASP A 426 -29.69 12.45 2.92
C ASP A 426 -30.45 11.86 4.12
N ARG A 427 -30.57 10.52 4.17
CA ARG A 427 -31.24 9.82 5.27
C ARG A 427 -30.42 9.93 6.56
N LEU A 428 -29.11 9.75 6.48
CA LEU A 428 -28.19 9.91 7.60
C LEU A 428 -28.20 11.34 8.15
N ALA A 429 -28.16 12.35 7.27
CA ALA A 429 -28.23 13.77 7.64
C ALA A 429 -29.49 14.07 8.42
N ARG A 430 -30.66 13.61 7.93
CA ARG A 430 -31.95 13.78 8.62
C ARG A 430 -31.97 13.08 9.97
N ALA A 431 -31.51 11.84 10.03
CA ALA A 431 -31.47 11.07 11.28
C ALA A 431 -30.58 11.76 12.33
N TYR A 432 -29.40 12.22 11.93
CA TYR A 432 -28.45 12.92 12.79
C TYR A 432 -28.98 14.28 13.26
N VAL A 433 -29.51 15.12 12.35
CA VAL A 433 -30.05 16.44 12.73
C VAL A 433 -31.27 16.30 13.65
N LYS A 434 -32.13 15.31 13.41
CA LYS A 434 -33.25 14.99 14.29
C LYS A 434 -32.77 14.62 15.70
N TRP A 435 -31.77 13.74 15.80
CA TRP A 435 -31.14 13.40 17.08
C TRP A 435 -30.52 14.64 17.74
N LEU A 436 -29.78 15.46 16.98
CA LEU A 436 -29.11 16.66 17.48
C LEU A 436 -30.10 17.64 18.10
N ARG A 437 -31.22 17.92 17.45
CA ARG A 437 -32.25 18.84 17.98
C ARG A 437 -32.91 18.31 19.23
N ALA A 438 -33.19 17.01 19.29
CA ALA A 438 -33.68 16.37 20.52
C ALA A 438 -32.65 16.48 21.64
N HIS A 439 -31.37 16.25 21.35
CA HIS A 439 -30.26 16.38 22.28
C HIS A 439 -30.14 17.81 22.84
N GLU A 440 -30.17 18.81 21.95
CA GLU A 440 -30.10 20.24 22.30
C GLU A 440 -31.32 20.67 23.12
N SER A 441 -32.52 20.20 22.79
CA SER A 441 -33.73 20.47 23.59
C SER A 441 -33.64 19.92 25.02
N GLY A 442 -32.79 18.91 25.23
CA GLY A 442 -32.46 18.36 26.55
C GLY A 442 -31.47 19.20 27.36
N GLY A 443 -31.09 20.38 26.85
CA GLY A 443 -30.21 21.37 27.47
C GLY A 443 -28.72 21.16 27.19
N TRP A 444 -28.38 20.25 26.28
CA TRP A 444 -26.99 20.03 25.86
C TRP A 444 -26.58 21.03 24.80
N SER A 445 -25.35 21.53 24.89
CA SER A 445 -24.74 22.38 23.87
C SER A 445 -23.34 21.88 23.55
N LEU A 446 -22.98 21.88 22.28
CA LEU A 446 -21.62 21.57 21.85
C LEU A 446 -20.63 22.54 22.48
N GLN A 447 -19.64 22.00 23.19
CA GLN A 447 -18.54 22.76 23.76
C GLN A 447 -17.30 22.69 22.87
N ASP A 448 -16.89 21.49 22.48
CA ASP A 448 -15.73 21.25 21.63
C ASP A 448 -16.00 20.07 20.68
N SER A 449 -15.45 20.11 19.47
CA SER A 449 -15.40 18.97 18.54
C SER A 449 -13.94 18.63 18.21
N GLU A 450 -13.68 17.35 17.96
CA GLU A 450 -12.36 16.83 17.55
C GLU A 450 -11.20 17.33 18.46
N ARG A 451 -11.47 17.43 19.77
CA ARG A 451 -10.57 18.05 20.74
C ARG A 451 -9.41 17.13 21.07
N VAL A 452 -8.21 17.59 20.78
CA VAL A 452 -6.99 16.92 21.23
C VAL A 452 -6.79 17.17 22.73
N ALA A 453 -6.71 16.08 23.50
CA ALA A 453 -6.48 16.09 24.94
C ALA A 453 -5.22 15.29 25.29
N GLN A 454 -4.49 15.78 26.29
CA GLN A 454 -3.34 15.09 26.86
C GLN A 454 -3.38 15.17 28.38
N ARG A 455 -2.96 14.11 29.06
CA ARG A 455 -2.89 14.03 30.52
C ARG A 455 -1.68 13.24 30.93
N ASP A 456 -0.84 13.80 31.80
CA ASP A 456 0.25 13.04 32.40
C ASP A 456 -0.30 12.13 33.50
N LEU A 457 -0.01 10.84 33.42
CA LEU A 457 -0.30 9.86 34.45
C LEU A 457 0.99 9.55 35.23
N PRO A 458 1.10 10.00 36.50
CA PRO A 458 2.21 9.60 37.34
C PRO A 458 2.07 8.13 37.73
N ILE A 459 3.15 7.35 37.54
CA ILE A 459 3.21 5.91 37.86
C ILE A 459 4.02 5.69 39.14
N SER A 460 5.17 6.36 39.26
CA SER A 460 6.02 6.40 40.46
C SER A 460 6.84 7.70 40.48
N GLU A 461 7.68 7.93 41.51
CA GLU A 461 8.45 9.17 41.68
C GLU A 461 9.25 9.59 40.43
N ASN A 462 9.77 8.62 39.66
CA ASN A 462 10.59 8.86 38.47
C ASN A 462 9.99 8.28 37.18
N LEU A 463 8.71 7.90 37.19
CA LEU A 463 8.04 7.32 36.03
C LEU A 463 6.67 7.95 35.83
N SER A 464 6.47 8.54 34.66
CA SER A 464 5.18 9.01 34.18
C SER A 464 4.96 8.56 32.74
N VAL A 465 3.70 8.48 32.33
CA VAL A 465 3.33 8.23 30.95
C VAL A 465 2.27 9.23 30.51
N LYS A 466 2.40 9.73 29.29
CA LYS A 466 1.44 10.68 28.73
C LYS A 466 0.28 9.95 28.09
N LEU A 467 -0.93 10.21 28.56
CA LEU A 467 -2.15 9.81 27.87
C LEU A 467 -2.45 10.84 26.78
N TYR A 468 -2.83 10.38 25.61
CA TYR A 468 -3.17 11.22 24.46
C TYR A 468 -4.35 10.65 23.71
N GLY A 469 -5.27 11.52 23.31
CA GLY A 469 -6.38 11.14 22.45
C GLY A 469 -7.03 12.35 21.81
N GLN A 470 -7.85 12.08 20.80
CA GLN A 470 -8.75 13.04 20.18
C GLN A 470 -10.16 12.63 20.57
N ILE A 471 -10.90 13.56 21.16
CA ILE A 471 -12.27 13.34 21.60
C ILE A 471 -13.19 13.94 20.53
N ASP A 472 -13.98 13.09 19.87
CA ASP A 472 -14.80 13.49 18.72
C ASP A 472 -15.75 14.64 19.04
N ARG A 473 -16.42 14.58 20.20
CA ARG A 473 -17.34 15.62 20.65
C ARG A 473 -17.47 15.70 22.16
N ILE A 474 -17.48 16.92 22.68
CA ILE A 474 -17.74 17.24 24.09
C ILE A 474 -18.92 18.21 24.15
N ASP A 475 -19.98 17.79 24.81
CA ASP A 475 -21.16 18.60 25.08
C ASP A 475 -21.21 18.98 26.55
N ALA A 476 -21.83 20.11 26.85
CA ALA A 476 -22.05 20.55 28.21
C ALA A 476 -23.52 20.91 28.46
N ARG A 477 -23.96 20.66 29.70
CA ARG A 477 -25.28 21.05 30.19
C ARG A 477 -25.18 21.61 31.59
N HIS A 478 -25.93 22.68 31.85
CA HIS A 478 -26.06 23.23 33.19
C HIS A 478 -27.23 22.53 33.90
N HIS A 479 -26.98 21.97 35.07
CA HIS A 479 -27.99 21.38 35.95
C HIS A 479 -27.90 22.01 37.34
N GLU A 480 -29.01 22.06 38.07
CA GLU A 480 -29.04 22.52 39.48
C GLU A 480 -28.03 21.66 40.29
N GLY A 481 -26.84 22.22 40.55
CA GLY A 481 -25.72 21.53 41.20
C GLY A 481 -24.37 21.56 40.44
N GLY A 482 -24.31 21.99 39.19
CA GLY A 482 -23.05 22.17 38.45
C GLY A 482 -23.14 21.97 36.93
N LYS A 483 -22.01 22.14 36.24
CA LYS A 483 -21.87 21.90 34.80
C LYS A 483 -21.54 20.43 34.54
N GLN A 484 -22.44 19.71 33.87
CA GLN A 484 -22.24 18.33 33.42
C GLN A 484 -21.59 18.34 32.04
N HIS A 485 -20.71 17.38 31.78
CA HIS A 485 -20.05 17.20 30.49
C HIS A 485 -20.39 15.81 29.94
N LEU A 486 -20.60 15.72 28.64
CA LEU A 486 -20.84 14.48 27.93
C LEU A 486 -19.82 14.34 26.81
N VAL A 487 -19.04 13.28 26.89
CA VAL A 487 -18.15 12.88 25.81
C VAL A 487 -18.89 11.94 24.86
N LEU A 488 -18.88 12.25 23.57
CA LEU A 488 -19.47 11.44 22.52
C LEU A 488 -18.36 10.94 21.59
N ASP A 489 -18.44 9.65 21.26
CA ASP A 489 -17.60 9.02 20.24
C ASP A 489 -18.50 8.50 19.11
N TYR A 490 -18.24 8.94 17.88
CA TYR A 490 -19.04 8.61 16.71
C TYR A 490 -18.67 7.22 16.17
N LYS A 491 -19.69 6.38 15.89
CA LYS A 491 -19.47 5.01 15.39
C LYS A 491 -20.46 4.65 14.30
N THR A 492 -19.94 4.25 13.14
CA THR A 492 -20.70 3.73 11.98
C THR A 492 -20.79 2.21 11.93
N GLY A 493 -20.18 1.52 12.90
CA GLY A 493 -20.10 0.05 12.95
C GLY A 493 -21.40 -0.64 13.38
N SER A 494 -21.29 -1.90 13.81
CA SER A 494 -22.46 -2.67 14.28
C SER A 494 -22.99 -2.16 15.62
N LEU A 495 -24.28 -1.78 15.66
CA LEU A 495 -24.98 -1.40 16.89
C LEU A 495 -24.92 -2.50 17.97
N GLU A 496 -25.10 -3.77 17.60
CA GLU A 496 -25.05 -4.91 18.51
C GLU A 496 -23.62 -5.17 19.04
N GLY A 497 -22.59 -4.79 18.27
CA GLY A 497 -21.21 -4.75 18.75
C GLY A 497 -21.02 -3.71 19.85
N LEU A 498 -21.51 -2.48 19.63
CA LEU A 498 -21.42 -1.38 20.60
C LEU A 498 -22.20 -1.67 21.88
N LYS A 499 -23.41 -2.23 21.78
CA LYS A 499 -24.20 -2.63 22.95
C LYS A 499 -23.47 -3.66 23.81
N ARG A 500 -22.80 -4.64 23.19
CA ARG A 500 -22.00 -5.63 23.94
C ARG A 500 -20.81 -4.99 24.64
N LYS A 501 -20.10 -4.05 23.99
CA LYS A 501 -19.01 -3.28 24.61
C LYS A 501 -19.50 -2.53 25.85
N VAL A 502 -20.58 -1.75 25.71
CA VAL A 502 -21.16 -0.96 26.80
C VAL A 502 -21.71 -1.85 27.94
N ALA A 503 -22.20 -3.05 27.62
CA ALA A 503 -22.67 -4.02 28.61
C ALA A 503 -21.54 -4.61 29.48
N GLN A 504 -20.28 -4.48 29.07
CA GLN A 504 -19.08 -4.87 29.83
C GLN A 504 -18.18 -3.65 30.07
N PRO A 505 -18.54 -2.76 31.01
CA PRO A 505 -17.94 -1.43 31.16
C PRO A 505 -16.44 -1.39 31.49
N LEU A 506 -15.87 -2.53 31.91
CA LEU A 506 -14.43 -2.64 32.20
C LEU A 506 -13.63 -3.25 31.04
N GLU A 507 -14.31 -3.80 30.04
CA GLU A 507 -13.71 -4.25 28.78
C GLU A 507 -13.71 -3.14 27.73
N ASP A 508 -14.66 -2.19 27.80
CA ASP A 508 -14.64 -0.98 26.98
C ASP A 508 -13.53 -0.02 27.44
N THR A 509 -12.40 -0.05 26.75
CA THR A 509 -11.29 0.85 27.04
C THR A 509 -11.48 2.24 26.44
N GLN A 510 -12.27 2.43 25.39
CA GLN A 510 -12.25 3.67 24.61
C GLN A 510 -12.96 4.82 25.35
N LEU A 511 -14.23 4.64 25.74
CA LEU A 511 -14.98 5.68 26.45
C LEU A 511 -14.39 5.97 27.83
N ALA A 512 -13.91 4.94 28.54
CA ALA A 512 -13.21 5.09 29.80
C ALA A 512 -11.90 5.91 29.64
N PHE A 513 -11.18 5.73 28.54
CA PHE A 513 -9.96 6.50 28.25
C PHE A 513 -10.28 7.98 27.95
N TYR A 514 -11.34 8.26 27.19
CA TYR A 514 -11.73 9.65 26.91
C TYR A 514 -12.27 10.37 28.15
N ALA A 515 -13.02 9.68 28.99
CA ALA A 515 -13.38 10.20 30.31
C ALA A 515 -12.14 10.48 31.17
N ALA A 516 -11.12 9.63 31.12
CA ALA A 516 -9.85 9.85 31.83
C ALA A 516 -9.03 11.04 31.28
N LEU A 517 -9.12 11.33 29.98
CA LEU A 517 -8.50 12.50 29.33
C LEU A 517 -9.23 13.81 29.63
N SER A 518 -10.49 13.74 30.06
CA SER A 518 -11.28 14.92 30.43
C SER A 518 -10.73 15.56 31.71
N ASP A 519 -11.12 16.82 31.95
CA ASP A 519 -10.69 17.52 33.16
C ASP A 519 -11.16 16.75 34.42
N PRO A 520 -10.24 16.43 35.37
CA PRO A 520 -10.59 15.71 36.59
C PRO A 520 -11.67 16.37 37.45
N GLN A 521 -11.93 17.67 37.27
CA GLN A 521 -12.96 18.40 37.99
C GLN A 521 -14.36 18.26 37.37
N TRP A 522 -14.45 17.72 36.15
CA TRP A 522 -15.72 17.60 35.44
C TRP A 522 -16.53 16.41 35.95
N VAL A 523 -17.84 16.61 36.08
CA VAL A 523 -18.79 15.50 36.15
C VAL A 523 -19.02 15.03 34.70
N VAL A 524 -18.28 14.00 34.29
CA VAL A 524 -18.27 13.48 32.92
C VAL A 524 -19.14 12.24 32.79
N SER A 525 -20.01 12.23 31.79
CA SER A 525 -20.62 11.04 31.20
C SER A 525 -19.98 10.77 29.84
N ALA A 526 -20.05 9.53 29.35
CA ALA A 526 -19.55 9.19 28.02
C ALA A 526 -20.49 8.22 27.32
N SER A 527 -20.64 8.38 26.02
CA SER A 527 -21.54 7.55 25.22
C SER A 527 -20.99 7.33 23.82
N TYR A 528 -21.29 6.18 23.23
CA TYR A 528 -21.17 6.02 21.79
C TYR A 528 -22.39 6.63 21.11
N LEU A 529 -22.18 7.37 20.03
CA LEU A 529 -23.24 7.78 19.13
C LEU A 529 -23.16 6.91 17.87
N HIS A 530 -24.07 5.93 17.78
CA HIS A 530 -24.19 5.07 16.61
C HIS A 530 -24.88 5.84 15.48
N LEU A 531 -24.19 5.94 14.35
CA LEU A 531 -24.61 6.68 13.16
C LEU A 531 -25.02 5.68 12.07
N ASP A 532 -26.32 5.62 11.77
CA ASP A 532 -26.90 4.80 10.71
C ASP A 532 -27.98 5.59 9.97
N ALA A 533 -28.16 5.31 8.68
CA ALA A 533 -29.12 6.01 7.83
C ALA A 533 -30.57 5.80 8.28
N GLN A 534 -30.87 4.71 9.00
CA GLN A 534 -32.21 4.43 9.53
C GLN A 534 -32.48 5.17 10.84
N ASP A 535 -31.48 5.22 11.73
CA ASP A 535 -31.64 5.79 13.07
C ASP A 535 -30.28 6.14 13.70
N VAL A 536 -30.26 7.20 14.51
CA VAL A 536 -29.07 7.61 15.28
C VAL A 536 -29.32 7.32 16.75
N LYS A 537 -28.49 6.45 17.35
CA LYS A 537 -28.69 5.94 18.71
C LYS A 537 -27.53 6.25 19.62
N GLN A 538 -27.82 6.91 20.74
CA GLN A 538 -26.89 7.11 21.83
C GLN A 538 -26.87 5.88 22.75
N LEU A 539 -25.68 5.37 23.05
CA LEU A 539 -25.45 4.26 23.96
C LEU A 539 -24.59 4.74 25.13
N ASP A 540 -25.22 4.95 26.29
CA ASP A 540 -24.56 5.50 27.47
C ASP A 540 -23.71 4.46 28.18
N HIS A 541 -22.46 4.83 28.48
CA HIS A 541 -21.59 4.01 29.29
C HIS A 541 -21.97 4.14 30.77
N PRO A 542 -22.36 3.04 31.45
CA PRO A 542 -22.75 3.12 32.86
C PRO A 542 -21.51 3.41 33.72
N ASP A 543 -21.61 4.40 34.60
CA ASP A 543 -20.58 4.76 35.58
C ASP A 543 -19.16 4.91 34.97
N VAL A 544 -19.05 5.67 33.87
CA VAL A 544 -17.79 5.81 33.13
C VAL A 544 -16.64 6.36 33.99
N GLN A 545 -16.93 7.16 35.00
CA GLN A 545 -15.93 7.73 35.92
C GLN A 545 -15.22 6.63 36.70
N ARG A 546 -15.98 5.64 37.18
CA ARG A 546 -15.42 4.46 37.84
C ARG A 546 -14.59 3.61 36.88
N SER A 547 -15.07 3.38 35.67
CA SER A 547 -14.30 2.65 34.64
C SER A 547 -13.02 3.40 34.26
N ALA A 548 -13.06 4.73 34.14
CA ALA A 548 -11.90 5.56 33.87
C ALA A 548 -10.85 5.44 35.00
N GLN A 549 -11.27 5.48 36.26
CA GLN A 549 -10.35 5.28 37.38
C GLN A 549 -9.74 3.86 37.37
N ALA A 550 -10.56 2.83 37.17
CA ALA A 550 -10.07 1.45 37.07
C ALA A 550 -9.09 1.25 35.89
N LEU A 551 -9.33 1.95 34.78
CA LEU A 551 -8.46 1.97 33.61
C LEU A 551 -7.11 2.62 33.94
N LEU A 552 -7.10 3.77 34.62
CA LEU A 552 -5.87 4.45 35.04
C LEU A 552 -5.05 3.58 36.02
N ASP A 553 -5.71 2.94 36.99
CA ASP A 553 -5.05 2.03 37.93
C ASP A 553 -4.51 0.77 37.24
N GLY A 554 -5.23 0.26 36.24
CA GLY A 554 -4.77 -0.82 35.36
C GLY A 554 -3.52 -0.41 34.58
N LEU A 555 -3.59 0.74 33.91
CA LEU A 555 -2.50 1.27 33.07
C LEU A 555 -1.25 1.51 33.92
N ALA A 556 -1.39 2.08 35.11
CA ALA A 556 -0.27 2.30 36.02
C ALA A 556 0.43 0.99 36.43
N ARG A 557 -0.34 -0.06 36.72
CA ARG A 557 0.22 -1.38 37.04
C ARG A 557 0.89 -2.02 35.83
N ASP A 558 0.25 -1.97 34.66
CA ASP A 558 0.81 -2.56 33.45
C ASP A 558 2.09 -1.82 33.03
N TRP A 559 2.13 -0.49 33.09
CA TRP A 559 3.34 0.29 32.85
C TRP A 559 4.47 -0.04 33.81
N SER A 560 4.17 -0.19 35.10
CA SER A 560 5.14 -0.60 36.11
C SER A 560 5.73 -1.99 35.80
N ARG A 561 4.89 -2.94 35.38
CA ARG A 561 5.31 -4.30 35.01
C ARG A 561 6.17 -4.32 33.76
N LEU A 562 5.80 -3.55 32.73
CA LEU A 562 6.58 -3.43 31.50
C LEU A 562 7.97 -2.83 31.78
N HIS A 563 8.03 -1.80 32.63
CA HIS A 563 9.31 -1.22 33.08
C HIS A 563 10.15 -2.19 33.93
N ALA A 564 9.51 -3.10 34.67
CA ALA A 564 10.18 -4.19 35.37
C ALA A 564 10.64 -5.34 34.45
N GLY A 565 10.41 -5.26 33.14
CA GLY A 565 10.82 -6.27 32.16
C GLY A 565 9.85 -7.45 32.04
N ALA A 566 8.58 -7.27 32.39
CA ALA A 566 7.57 -8.31 32.15
C ALA A 566 7.53 -8.72 30.67
N ALA A 567 7.44 -10.03 30.43
CA ALA A 567 7.28 -10.57 29.08
C ALA A 567 5.91 -10.21 28.50
N MET A 568 5.85 -10.07 27.17
CA MET A 568 4.65 -9.75 26.42
C MET A 568 4.20 -10.95 25.55
N PRO A 569 3.55 -11.96 26.16
CA PRO A 569 3.09 -13.15 25.45
C PRO A 569 1.93 -12.88 24.48
N ALA A 570 1.75 -13.79 23.52
CA ALA A 570 0.66 -13.76 22.55
C ALA A 570 -0.64 -14.35 23.15
N LEU A 571 -1.34 -13.56 23.97
CA LEU A 571 -2.54 -14.01 24.70
C LEU A 571 -3.85 -13.88 23.94
N GLY A 572 -3.92 -13.12 22.84
CA GLY A 572 -5.17 -12.81 22.15
C GLY A 572 -6.04 -14.04 21.80
N GLU A 573 -7.36 -13.92 21.89
CA GLU A 573 -8.32 -15.00 21.63
C GLU A 573 -9.47 -14.54 20.73
N GLY A 574 -10.12 -15.50 20.06
CA GLY A 574 -11.30 -15.25 19.23
C GLY A 574 -11.09 -14.15 18.20
N SER A 575 -12.01 -13.17 18.18
CA SER A 575 -11.99 -12.04 17.25
C SER A 575 -10.73 -11.17 17.37
N ALA A 576 -10.08 -11.14 18.54
CA ALA A 576 -8.84 -10.39 18.72
C ALA A 576 -7.69 -10.98 17.90
N CYS A 577 -7.70 -12.28 17.59
CA CYS A 577 -6.73 -12.93 16.71
C CYS A 577 -7.17 -12.96 15.24
N THR A 578 -8.47 -13.05 14.96
CA THR A 578 -9.01 -13.11 13.58
C THR A 578 -8.56 -11.92 12.73
N TYR A 579 -8.58 -10.72 13.30
CA TYR A 579 -8.23 -9.47 12.62
C TYR A 579 -6.89 -8.89 13.11
N CYS A 580 -5.99 -9.75 13.61
CA CYS A 580 -4.71 -9.30 14.17
C CYS A 580 -3.59 -9.31 13.12
N GLN A 581 -3.07 -8.13 12.81
CA GLN A 581 -1.92 -7.95 11.91
C GLN A 581 -0.63 -8.62 12.44
N ALA A 582 -0.50 -8.76 13.76
CA ALA A 582 0.67 -9.41 14.37
C ALA A 582 0.58 -10.95 14.39
N ARG A 583 -0.49 -11.56 13.84
CA ARG A 583 -0.71 -13.02 13.89
C ARG A 583 0.40 -13.81 13.20
N GLY A 584 0.92 -13.32 12.07
CA GLY A 584 2.04 -13.93 11.36
C GLY A 584 3.38 -13.85 12.10
N LEU A 585 3.52 -12.87 13.01
CA LEU A 585 4.72 -12.67 13.82
C LEU A 585 4.72 -13.56 15.06
N CYS A 586 3.62 -13.57 15.81
CA CYS A 586 3.53 -14.38 17.03
C CYS A 586 3.40 -15.88 16.74
N ARG A 587 2.89 -16.22 15.55
CA ARG A 587 2.63 -17.59 15.09
C ARG A 587 1.84 -18.43 16.10
N LYS A 588 0.93 -17.80 16.87
CA LYS A 588 0.18 -18.45 17.96
C LYS A 588 -0.38 -19.82 17.56
N ASP A 589 -0.94 -19.93 16.36
CA ASP A 589 -1.58 -21.14 15.83
C ASP A 589 -0.62 -22.27 15.44
N HIS A 590 0.69 -21.99 15.32
CA HIS A 590 1.71 -22.97 14.96
C HIS A 590 2.35 -23.63 16.18
N TRP A 591 2.09 -23.13 17.39
CA TRP A 591 2.60 -23.73 18.62
C TRP A 591 1.64 -24.83 19.09
N THR A 592 2.15 -26.04 19.26
CA THR A 592 1.38 -27.12 19.89
C THR A 592 1.20 -26.80 21.38
N VAL A 593 -0.04 -26.87 21.87
CA VAL A 593 -0.48 -26.47 23.22
C VAL A 593 0.30 -27.17 24.35
N GLN A 594 1.03 -28.25 24.06
CA GLN A 594 1.76 -29.04 25.05
C GLN A 594 3.08 -28.44 25.56
N GLU A 595 3.62 -27.38 24.95
CA GLU A 595 4.92 -26.81 25.34
C GLU A 595 4.82 -25.42 26.00
N ALA A 596 3.62 -24.90 26.24
CA ALA A 596 3.40 -23.56 26.81
C ALA A 596 3.33 -23.52 28.35
N SER A 597 3.77 -24.56 29.07
CA SER A 597 3.61 -24.67 30.53
C SER A 597 4.88 -25.07 31.31
N THR A 598 6.05 -24.88 30.72
CA THR A 598 7.36 -24.92 31.41
C THR A 598 8.19 -23.75 30.93
#